data_AF-A0A7S2ARR5-F1
#
_entry.id   AF-A0A7S2ARR5-F1
#
_cell.length_a   1.000
_cell.length_b   1.000
_cell.length_c   1.000
_cell.angle_alpha   90.00
_cell.angle_beta   90.00
_cell.angle_gamma   90.00
#
_symmetry.space_group_name_H-M   'P 1'
#
loop_
_entity.id
_entity.type
_entity.pdbx_description
1 polymer ?
#
loop_
_entity_poly.entity_id
_entity_poly.type
_entity_poly.pdbx_seq_one_letter_code
_entity_poly.pdbx_strand_id
1 'polypeptide(L)'
;GFHFPSPSYSRIMMTTRMSASSKKPSARSKPSSSSASRLRATTSAPPASSVAPPASARGGVPEGTPVVEPRDLPSRPRRNRKSRHLRRAFSETTVRPEHFILPVFVHDGEEDIPINAMPGVSRLGWQTGLVREVEAAMKEGVHQVVIFPKTPDELKTSTAEEAFNPDGLAQRSISLLKEKFGNDIVVYTDVALDPYNSDGHDGIVSDAGVILNDETIHYLQKQAVSQARAGADCVSPSDMMDGRVAAIREALDAEGFTDVSI
;
A
#
# COMPACT_ATOMS: atom_id res chain seq x y z
N GLY A 1 -29.49 -31.70 -25.89
CA GLY A 1 -28.15 -31.69 -25.24
C GLY A 1 -27.77 -30.24 -25.06
N PHE A 2 -27.37 -29.75 -23.90
CA PHE A 2 -26.57 -30.39 -22.85
C PHE A 2 -27.23 -30.19 -21.47
N HIS A 3 -27.14 -31.23 -20.65
CA HIS A 3 -27.63 -31.30 -19.28
C HIS A 3 -26.40 -31.50 -18.40
N PHE A 4 -26.11 -30.57 -17.49
CA PHE A 4 -25.26 -30.83 -16.33
C PHE A 4 -25.75 -30.01 -15.12
N PRO A 5 -25.60 -30.55 -13.89
CA PRO A 5 -26.49 -30.30 -12.77
C PRO A 5 -25.95 -29.26 -11.77
N SER A 6 -26.87 -28.75 -10.95
CA SER A 6 -26.64 -27.95 -9.75
C SER A 6 -25.96 -28.77 -8.63
N PRO A 7 -25.00 -28.20 -7.88
CA PRO A 7 -24.53 -28.81 -6.64
C PRO A 7 -25.34 -28.31 -5.44
N SER A 8 -25.95 -29.27 -4.75
CA SER A 8 -26.56 -29.16 -3.43
C SER A 8 -25.52 -28.79 -2.37
N TYR A 9 -25.74 -27.69 -1.64
CA TYR A 9 -25.03 -27.35 -0.41
C TYR A 9 -25.52 -28.24 0.74
N SER A 10 -24.69 -29.19 1.20
CA SER A 10 -24.89 -29.84 2.50
C SER A 10 -24.05 -29.17 3.58
N ARG A 11 -24.74 -28.54 4.54
CA ARG A 11 -24.22 -28.14 5.85
C ARG A 11 -23.48 -29.30 6.52
N ILE A 12 -22.22 -29.10 6.87
CA ILE A 12 -21.55 -29.85 7.93
C ILE A 12 -21.18 -28.85 9.02
N MET A 13 -22.02 -28.81 10.06
CA MET A 13 -21.65 -28.23 11.35
C MET A 13 -20.69 -29.20 12.04
N MET A 14 -19.44 -28.78 12.24
CA MET A 14 -18.59 -29.35 13.28
C MET A 14 -18.31 -28.28 14.33
N THR A 15 -19.14 -28.29 15.37
CA THR A 15 -18.89 -27.61 16.63
C THR A 15 -17.88 -28.42 17.43
N THR A 16 -16.63 -27.97 17.48
CA THR A 16 -15.64 -28.47 18.45
C THR A 16 -15.44 -27.42 19.52
N ARG A 17 -15.99 -27.69 20.71
CA ARG A 17 -15.70 -26.97 21.96
C ARG A 17 -14.22 -27.13 22.29
N MET A 18 -13.48 -26.02 22.41
CA MET A 18 -12.22 -26.00 23.14
C MET A 18 -12.43 -25.28 24.48
N SER A 19 -12.24 -26.03 25.57
CA SER A 19 -12.30 -25.53 26.93
C SER A 19 -11.06 -24.72 27.28
N ALA A 20 -11.27 -23.59 27.94
CA ALA A 20 -10.23 -22.80 28.57
C ALA A 20 -9.49 -23.59 29.67
N SER A 21 -8.16 -23.47 29.70
CA SER A 21 -7.35 -23.84 30.87
C SER A 21 -6.33 -22.73 31.13
N SER A 22 -6.65 -21.90 32.12
CA SER A 22 -5.76 -20.92 32.74
C SER A 22 -4.78 -21.61 33.69
N LYS A 23 -3.47 -21.42 33.51
CA LYS A 23 -2.47 -21.55 34.59
C LYS A 23 -1.17 -20.78 34.24
N LYS A 24 -0.83 -19.80 35.06
CA LYS A 24 0.51 -19.19 35.24
C LYS A 24 0.84 -19.29 36.75
N PRO A 25 2.09 -19.06 37.19
CA PRO A 25 3.37 -19.61 36.76
C PRO A 25 4.06 -20.33 37.94
N SER A 26 5.05 -21.20 37.70
CA SER A 26 5.85 -21.81 38.78
C SER A 26 7.35 -21.58 38.56
N ALA A 27 8.03 -21.36 39.68
CA ALA A 27 9.35 -20.78 39.83
C ALA A 27 10.52 -21.71 39.43
N ARG A 28 11.66 -21.04 39.18
CA ARG A 28 13.01 -21.57 38.93
C ARG A 28 13.35 -22.84 39.70
N SER A 29 13.83 -23.85 38.96
CA SER A 29 14.77 -24.86 39.46
C SER A 29 16.02 -24.84 38.57
N LYS A 30 17.20 -24.78 39.21
CA LYS A 30 18.51 -24.90 38.54
C LYS A 30 18.72 -26.37 38.12
N PRO A 31 19.16 -26.67 36.89
CA PRO A 31 19.60 -28.01 36.58
C PRO A 31 21.05 -28.23 37.02
N SER A 32 21.23 -29.35 37.70
CA SER A 32 22.48 -29.96 38.14
C SER A 32 23.45 -30.24 37.00
N SER A 33 24.74 -30.12 37.28
CA SER A 33 25.85 -30.48 36.40
C SER A 33 25.82 -31.98 36.02
N SER A 34 25.30 -32.31 34.84
CA SER A 34 25.57 -33.60 34.21
C SER A 34 26.84 -33.49 33.37
N SER A 35 27.86 -34.25 33.76
CA SER A 35 29.08 -34.50 32.99
C SER A 35 28.74 -34.99 31.58
N ALA A 36 28.76 -34.09 30.60
CA ALA A 36 28.75 -34.46 29.18
C ALA A 36 30.18 -34.85 28.80
N SER A 37 30.42 -36.15 28.69
CA SER A 37 31.64 -36.69 28.08
C SER A 37 31.82 -36.09 26.69
N ARG A 38 32.87 -35.30 26.50
CA ARG A 38 33.28 -34.84 25.16
C ARG A 38 33.67 -36.07 24.35
N LEU A 39 32.78 -36.53 23.48
CA LEU A 39 33.17 -37.34 22.33
C LEU A 39 34.05 -36.47 21.45
N ARG A 40 35.36 -36.65 21.58
CA ARG A 40 36.36 -36.08 20.69
C ARG A 40 36.21 -36.82 19.37
N ALA A 41 35.50 -36.23 18.42
CA ALA A 41 35.56 -36.68 17.03
C ALA A 41 37.01 -36.45 16.56
N THR A 42 37.81 -37.51 16.53
CA THR A 42 39.09 -37.53 15.84
C THR A 42 38.79 -37.62 14.34
N THR A 43 38.37 -36.50 13.76
CA THR A 43 38.48 -36.34 12.32
C THR A 43 39.90 -35.87 12.04
N SER A 44 40.77 -36.81 11.66
CA SER A 44 41.97 -36.45 10.91
C SER A 44 41.50 -35.87 9.58
N ALA A 45 41.31 -34.55 9.53
CA ALA A 45 41.09 -33.86 8.28
C ALA A 45 42.30 -34.16 7.38
N PRO A 46 42.11 -34.60 6.12
CA PRO A 46 43.22 -34.71 5.18
C PRO A 46 43.89 -33.32 5.07
N PRO A 47 45.21 -33.24 4.79
CA PRO A 47 45.88 -31.97 4.65
C PRO A 47 45.12 -31.17 3.59
N ALA A 48 44.53 -30.05 4.02
CA ALA A 48 43.90 -29.13 3.09
C ALA A 48 44.98 -28.75 2.08
N SER A 49 44.82 -29.20 0.84
CA SER A 49 45.54 -28.64 -0.31
C SER A 49 45.37 -27.13 -0.21
N SER A 50 46.41 -26.45 0.26
CA SER A 50 46.39 -25.04 0.57
C SER A 50 46.54 -24.26 -0.73
N VAL A 51 45.55 -24.38 -1.61
CA VAL A 51 45.35 -23.34 -2.60
C VAL A 51 44.82 -22.15 -1.81
N ALA A 52 45.76 -21.32 -1.34
CA ALA A 52 45.42 -20.04 -0.75
C ALA A 52 44.46 -19.33 -1.73
N PRO A 53 43.29 -18.84 -1.29
CA PRO A 53 42.42 -18.08 -2.17
C PRO A 53 43.26 -16.95 -2.78
N PRO A 54 43.12 -16.67 -4.09
CA PRO A 54 43.96 -15.69 -4.76
C PRO A 54 43.95 -14.40 -3.94
N ALA A 55 45.15 -13.94 -3.56
CA ALA A 55 45.33 -12.73 -2.79
C ALA A 55 44.47 -11.64 -3.43
N SER A 56 43.58 -11.00 -2.67
CA SER A 56 42.67 -10.01 -3.24
C SER A 56 43.51 -9.02 -4.01
N ALA A 57 43.24 -8.86 -5.31
CA ALA A 57 43.98 -7.96 -6.16
C ALA A 57 43.88 -6.55 -5.57
N ARG A 58 44.87 -6.16 -4.75
CA ARG A 58 45.15 -4.77 -4.44
C ARG A 58 45.65 -4.23 -5.77
N GLY A 59 44.73 -3.87 -6.67
CA GLY A 59 45.06 -3.12 -7.87
C GLY A 59 45.83 -1.86 -7.49
N GLY A 60 46.55 -1.28 -8.44
CA GLY A 60 47.50 -0.17 -8.29
C GLY A 60 47.22 0.71 -7.07
N VAL A 61 48.01 0.51 -6.03
CA VAL A 61 47.88 1.27 -4.79
C VAL A 61 48.46 2.66 -5.07
N PRO A 62 47.73 3.78 -4.80
CA PRO A 62 48.23 5.11 -5.08
C PRO A 62 49.58 5.41 -4.40
N GLU A 63 50.44 6.19 -5.05
CA GLU A 63 51.69 6.66 -4.48
C GLU A 63 51.42 7.45 -3.18
N GLY A 64 52.26 7.24 -2.17
CA GLY A 64 52.04 7.79 -0.82
C GLY A 64 51.07 7.00 0.06
N THR A 65 50.52 5.86 -0.40
CA THR A 65 49.72 5.00 0.48
C THR A 65 50.60 4.42 1.60
N PRO A 66 50.22 4.60 2.88
CA PRO A 66 51.04 4.15 4.01
C PRO A 66 51.07 2.63 4.11
N VAL A 67 52.25 2.09 4.42
CA VAL A 67 52.42 0.68 4.80
C VAL A 67 52.02 0.54 6.27
N VAL A 68 50.98 -0.23 6.55
CA VAL A 68 50.45 -0.44 7.90
C VAL A 68 50.21 -1.91 8.18
N GLU A 69 50.33 -2.29 9.45
CA GLU A 69 50.01 -3.64 9.91
C GLU A 69 48.51 -3.95 9.76
N PRO A 70 48.14 -5.15 9.27
CA PRO A 70 46.75 -5.58 9.24
C PRO A 70 46.15 -5.60 10.65
N ARG A 71 45.03 -4.89 10.84
CA ARG A 71 44.26 -4.95 12.09
C ARG A 71 43.68 -6.35 12.26
N ASP A 72 43.84 -6.99 13.41
CA ASP A 72 43.16 -8.26 13.74
C ASP A 72 41.78 -7.98 14.37
N LEU A 73 40.71 -8.24 13.62
CA LEU A 73 39.34 -7.96 14.02
C LEU A 73 38.44 -9.14 13.64
N PRO A 74 37.65 -9.70 14.58
CA PRO A 74 36.76 -10.82 14.30
C PRO A 74 35.59 -10.42 13.40
N SER A 75 35.02 -9.22 13.63
CA SER A 75 33.93 -8.66 12.82
C SER A 75 34.47 -7.71 11.76
N ARG A 76 34.10 -7.95 10.49
CA ARG A 76 34.44 -7.06 9.36
C ARG A 76 33.23 -6.88 8.45
N PRO A 77 32.32 -5.93 8.75
CA PRO A 77 31.08 -5.74 7.99
C PRO A 77 31.29 -5.45 6.51
N ARG A 78 32.45 -4.92 6.11
CA ARG A 78 32.83 -4.73 4.70
C ARG A 78 32.83 -6.04 3.89
N ARG A 79 32.96 -7.20 4.53
CA ARG A 79 32.92 -8.53 3.87
C ARG A 79 31.59 -8.78 3.15
N ASN A 80 30.46 -8.32 3.69
CA ASN A 80 29.14 -8.45 3.06
C ASN A 80 28.91 -7.43 1.94
N ARG A 81 29.81 -6.45 1.78
CA ARG A 81 29.69 -5.36 0.79
C ARG A 81 30.64 -5.50 -0.40
N LYS A 82 31.46 -6.56 -0.43
CA LYS A 82 32.57 -6.72 -1.39
C LYS A 82 32.16 -6.87 -2.85
N SER A 83 30.93 -7.31 -3.13
CA SER A 83 30.43 -7.46 -4.49
C SER A 83 28.96 -7.06 -4.58
N ARG A 84 28.51 -6.73 -5.81
CA ARG A 84 27.09 -6.43 -6.06
C ARG A 84 26.17 -7.57 -5.61
N HIS A 85 26.59 -8.82 -5.83
CA HIS A 85 25.81 -10.01 -5.48
C HIS A 85 25.68 -10.21 -3.97
N LEU A 86 26.74 -9.93 -3.20
CA LEU A 86 26.67 -10.02 -1.75
C LEU A 86 25.84 -8.89 -1.14
N ARG A 87 25.98 -7.66 -1.65
CA ARG A 87 25.09 -6.56 -1.23
C ARG A 87 23.63 -6.90 -1.49
N ARG A 88 23.33 -7.51 -2.64
CA ARG A 88 21.96 -7.94 -2.97
C ARG A 88 21.48 -9.09 -2.09
N ALA A 89 22.31 -10.10 -1.82
CA ALA A 89 21.96 -11.25 -0.99
C ALA A 89 21.65 -10.88 0.48
N PHE A 90 22.24 -9.78 0.96
CA PHE A 90 22.02 -9.26 2.30
C PHE A 90 21.21 -7.95 2.31
N SER A 91 20.50 -7.64 1.22
CA SER A 91 19.60 -6.48 1.20
C SER A 91 18.39 -6.76 2.07
N GLU A 92 18.05 -5.82 2.95
CA GLU A 92 16.92 -5.95 3.89
C GLU A 92 15.60 -5.50 3.25
N THR A 93 15.68 -4.66 2.22
CA THR A 93 14.52 -4.09 1.53
C THR A 93 14.60 -4.33 0.04
N THR A 94 13.46 -4.60 -0.57
CA THR A 94 13.28 -4.63 -2.03
C THR A 94 12.05 -3.81 -2.37
N VAL A 95 12.16 -2.94 -3.36
CA VAL A 95 11.04 -2.17 -3.92
C VAL A 95 10.70 -2.77 -5.27
N ARG A 96 9.41 -2.96 -5.54
CA ARG A 96 8.89 -3.57 -6.77
C ARG A 96 7.66 -2.78 -7.26
N PRO A 97 7.31 -2.86 -8.56
CA PRO A 97 6.17 -2.13 -9.13
C PRO A 97 4.86 -2.29 -8.34
N GLU A 98 4.57 -3.50 -7.86
CA GLU A 98 3.35 -3.77 -7.08
C GLU A 98 3.27 -3.06 -5.72
N HIS A 99 4.36 -2.43 -5.25
CA HIS A 99 4.35 -1.64 -4.01
C HIS A 99 3.91 -0.19 -4.24
N PHE A 100 3.76 0.24 -5.50
CA PHE A 100 3.40 1.62 -5.82
C PHE A 100 1.90 1.75 -6.05
N ILE A 101 1.38 2.92 -5.65
CA ILE A 101 0.06 3.45 -6.00
C ILE A 101 0.33 4.71 -6.82
N LEU A 102 -0.28 4.84 -7.99
CA LEU A 102 -0.14 5.99 -8.87
C LEU A 102 -1.23 7.04 -8.57
N PRO A 103 -0.87 8.23 -8.06
CA PRO A 103 -1.81 9.34 -7.96
C PRO A 103 -2.10 9.90 -9.35
N VAL A 104 -3.38 10.03 -9.70
CA VAL A 104 -3.83 10.64 -10.96
C VAL A 104 -4.75 11.82 -10.65
N PHE A 105 -4.46 12.96 -11.28
CA PHE A 105 -5.32 14.14 -11.22
C PHE A 105 -6.19 14.16 -12.46
N VAL A 106 -7.50 14.25 -12.30
CA VAL A 106 -8.45 14.20 -13.43
C VAL A 106 -9.25 15.49 -13.52
N HIS A 107 -9.59 15.92 -14.73
CA HIS A 107 -10.49 17.05 -14.99
C HIS A 107 -11.49 16.72 -16.10
N ASP A 108 -12.56 17.50 -16.22
CA ASP A 108 -13.67 17.24 -17.16
C ASP A 108 -13.42 17.73 -18.60
N GLY A 109 -12.16 18.01 -18.96
CA GLY A 109 -11.76 18.36 -20.32
C GLY A 109 -11.19 17.18 -21.11
N GLU A 110 -11.01 17.37 -22.41
CA GLU A 110 -10.48 16.33 -23.32
C GLU A 110 -8.94 16.22 -23.28
N GLU A 111 -8.26 17.37 -23.21
CA GLU A 111 -6.80 17.46 -23.29
C GLU A 111 -6.13 17.41 -21.92
N ASP A 112 -4.90 16.92 -21.87
CA ASP A 112 -4.10 16.90 -20.65
C ASP A 112 -3.50 18.29 -20.38
N ILE A 113 -3.63 18.78 -19.15
CA ILE A 113 -3.17 20.12 -18.74
C ILE A 113 -1.99 19.97 -17.78
N PRO A 114 -0.77 20.40 -18.14
CA PRO A 114 0.39 20.35 -17.24
C PRO A 114 0.16 21.10 -15.93
N ILE A 115 0.64 20.54 -14.82
CA ILE A 115 0.64 21.19 -13.52
C ILE A 115 2.00 21.85 -13.31
N ASN A 116 2.07 23.18 -13.44
CA ASN A 116 3.34 23.92 -13.36
C ASN A 116 4.16 23.66 -12.09
N ALA A 117 3.48 23.47 -10.94
CA ALA A 117 4.14 23.20 -9.67
C ALA A 117 4.63 21.74 -9.54
N MET A 118 4.22 20.85 -10.43
CA MET A 118 4.56 19.42 -10.44
C MET A 118 5.10 19.02 -11.82
N PRO A 119 6.36 19.33 -12.14
CA PRO A 119 6.95 19.01 -13.44
C PRO A 119 6.84 17.51 -13.76
N GLY A 120 6.36 17.19 -14.96
CA GLY A 120 6.11 15.81 -15.39
C GLY A 120 4.74 15.25 -15.02
N VAL A 121 3.90 16.04 -14.32
CA VAL A 121 2.53 15.66 -13.95
C VAL A 121 1.53 16.59 -14.65
N SER A 122 0.44 16.00 -15.13
CA SER A 122 -0.67 16.70 -15.76
C SER A 122 -1.99 16.38 -15.06
N ARG A 123 -2.94 17.32 -15.14
CA ARG A 123 -4.36 17.01 -14.95
C ARG A 123 -4.82 16.34 -16.23
N LEU A 124 -5.22 15.09 -16.11
CA LEU A 124 -5.57 14.23 -17.23
C LEU A 124 -7.03 14.44 -17.62
N GLY A 125 -7.30 14.47 -18.92
CA GLY A 125 -8.68 14.38 -19.40
C GLY A 125 -9.25 13.01 -19.00
N TRP A 126 -10.39 12.99 -18.30
CA TRP A 126 -10.86 11.78 -17.61
C TRP A 126 -11.17 10.61 -18.56
N GLN A 127 -11.52 10.85 -19.82
CA GLN A 127 -11.84 9.79 -20.79
C GLN A 127 -10.59 9.20 -21.46
N THR A 128 -9.68 10.06 -21.91
CA THR A 128 -8.56 9.65 -22.78
C THR A 128 -7.23 9.64 -22.02
N GLY A 129 -6.88 10.76 -21.38
CA GLY A 129 -5.61 10.91 -20.66
C GLY A 129 -5.49 9.93 -19.50
N LEU A 130 -6.55 9.81 -18.70
CA LEU A 130 -6.61 8.90 -17.56
C LEU A 130 -6.36 7.43 -17.98
N VAL A 131 -7.12 6.94 -18.96
CA VAL A 131 -7.03 5.54 -19.43
C VAL A 131 -5.63 5.26 -19.98
N ARG A 132 -5.08 6.18 -20.77
CA ARG A 132 -3.73 6.05 -21.34
C ARG A 132 -2.66 5.96 -20.25
N GLU A 133 -2.73 6.82 -19.24
CA GLU A 133 -1.76 6.85 -18.14
C GLU A 133 -1.82 5.58 -17.30
N VAL A 134 -3.03 5.12 -16.94
CA VAL A 134 -3.22 3.88 -16.18
C VAL A 134 -2.76 2.67 -16.97
N GLU A 135 -3.06 2.58 -18.27
CA GLU A 135 -2.59 1.49 -19.11
C GLU A 135 -1.06 1.45 -19.21
N ALA A 136 -0.40 2.61 -19.31
CA ALA A 136 1.05 2.70 -19.31
C ALA A 136 1.66 2.24 -17.97
N ALA A 137 1.06 2.64 -16.86
CA ALA A 137 1.50 2.21 -15.52
C ALA A 137 1.35 0.70 -15.31
N MET A 138 0.25 0.12 -15.77
CA MET A 138 0.01 -1.33 -15.70
C MET A 138 1.03 -2.12 -16.54
N LYS A 139 1.47 -1.59 -17.69
CA LYS A 139 2.54 -2.21 -18.51
C LYS A 139 3.88 -2.29 -17.78
N GLU A 140 4.13 -1.37 -16.84
CA GLU A 140 5.31 -1.37 -15.96
C GLU A 140 5.10 -2.16 -14.66
N GLY A 141 3.91 -2.75 -14.45
CA GLY A 141 3.55 -3.56 -13.29
C GLY A 141 2.94 -2.79 -12.12
N VAL A 142 2.55 -1.52 -12.31
CA VAL A 142 1.83 -0.72 -11.29
C VAL A 142 0.32 -0.85 -11.53
N HIS A 143 -0.33 -1.64 -10.67
CA HIS A 143 -1.75 -1.99 -10.79
C HIS A 143 -2.64 -1.29 -9.75
N GLN A 144 -2.16 -0.19 -9.15
CA GLN A 144 -2.89 0.55 -8.13
C GLN A 144 -2.88 2.04 -8.47
N VAL A 145 -4.04 2.69 -8.43
CA VAL A 145 -4.23 4.12 -8.73
C VAL A 145 -5.05 4.77 -7.64
N VAL A 146 -4.76 6.03 -7.32
CA VAL A 146 -5.62 6.89 -6.49
C VAL A 146 -6.09 8.10 -7.30
N ILE A 147 -7.40 8.33 -7.35
CA ILE A 147 -8.02 9.37 -8.19
C ILE A 147 -8.25 10.65 -7.39
N PHE A 148 -7.77 11.78 -7.91
CA PHE A 148 -8.02 13.12 -7.39
C PHE A 148 -8.75 13.98 -8.44
N PRO A 149 -10.03 14.31 -8.23
CA PRO A 149 -10.78 15.15 -9.16
C PRO A 149 -10.42 16.63 -8.99
N LYS A 150 -10.16 17.33 -10.11
CA LYS A 150 -10.23 18.79 -10.17
C LYS A 150 -11.65 19.18 -10.57
N THR A 151 -12.52 19.25 -9.57
CA THR A 151 -13.93 19.68 -9.74
C THR A 151 -13.98 21.08 -10.36
N PRO A 152 -14.84 21.29 -11.38
CA PRO A 152 -15.14 22.63 -11.92
C PRO A 152 -15.58 23.58 -10.81
N ASP A 153 -15.12 24.83 -10.84
CA ASP A 153 -15.32 25.77 -9.73
C ASP A 153 -16.81 26.15 -9.58
N GLU A 154 -17.59 26.11 -10.67
CA GLU A 154 -19.04 26.34 -10.67
C GLU A 154 -19.87 25.25 -10.00
N LEU A 155 -19.30 24.06 -9.81
CA LEU A 155 -19.94 22.95 -9.09
C LEU A 155 -19.59 22.95 -7.60
N LYS A 156 -18.68 23.84 -7.17
CA LYS A 156 -18.28 23.93 -5.77
C LYS A 156 -19.31 24.71 -4.96
N THR A 157 -19.64 24.19 -3.79
CA THR A 157 -20.58 24.80 -2.84
C THR A 157 -19.97 24.80 -1.45
N SER A 158 -20.51 25.58 -0.51
CA SER A 158 -20.04 25.59 0.88
C SER A 158 -20.25 24.26 1.61
N THR A 159 -21.15 23.42 1.09
CA THR A 159 -21.54 22.12 1.66
C THR A 159 -21.04 20.94 0.83
N ALA A 160 -20.48 21.15 -0.37
CA ALA A 160 -19.80 20.14 -1.17
C ALA A 160 -20.69 18.95 -1.65
N GLU A 161 -21.95 19.19 -2.05
CA GLU A 161 -22.84 18.11 -2.53
C GLU A 161 -22.30 17.34 -3.75
N GLU A 162 -21.47 17.99 -4.58
CA GLU A 162 -20.86 17.36 -5.75
C GLU A 162 -19.94 16.17 -5.36
N ALA A 163 -19.51 16.09 -4.09
CA ALA A 163 -18.70 14.99 -3.57
C ALA A 163 -19.37 13.62 -3.74
N PHE A 164 -20.69 13.55 -3.68
CA PHE A 164 -21.47 12.31 -3.79
C PHE A 164 -22.44 12.28 -4.99
N ASN A 165 -22.21 13.14 -5.98
CA ASN A 165 -22.95 13.09 -7.24
C ASN A 165 -22.61 11.78 -7.98
N PRO A 166 -23.59 10.90 -8.30
CA PRO A 166 -23.31 9.65 -9.03
C PRO A 166 -22.73 9.88 -10.43
N ASP A 167 -23.01 11.05 -11.03
CA ASP A 167 -22.47 11.47 -12.33
C ASP A 167 -21.25 12.41 -12.16
N GLY A 168 -20.75 12.57 -10.93
CA GLY A 168 -19.60 13.37 -10.59
C GLY A 168 -18.31 12.86 -11.24
N LEU A 169 -17.33 13.75 -11.37
CA LEU A 169 -16.07 13.45 -12.08
C LEU A 169 -15.32 12.25 -11.47
N ALA A 170 -15.28 12.11 -10.15
CA ALA A 170 -14.64 10.98 -9.49
C ALA A 170 -15.37 9.66 -9.82
N GLN A 171 -16.70 9.63 -9.67
CA GLN A 171 -17.55 8.47 -9.90
C GLN A 171 -17.50 7.99 -11.36
N ARG A 172 -17.53 8.92 -12.33
CA ARG A 172 -17.31 8.63 -13.75
C ARG A 172 -15.93 8.06 -14.02
N SER A 173 -14.88 8.61 -13.40
CA SER A 173 -13.50 8.14 -13.56
C SER A 173 -13.29 6.73 -13.00
N ILE A 174 -13.84 6.45 -11.80
CA ILE A 174 -13.81 5.11 -11.19
C ILE A 174 -14.50 4.10 -12.09
N SER A 175 -15.74 4.41 -12.51
CA SER A 175 -16.55 3.52 -13.35
C SER A 175 -15.85 3.23 -14.68
N LEU A 176 -15.24 4.24 -15.30
CA LEU A 176 -14.49 4.10 -16.54
C LEU A 176 -13.29 3.15 -16.38
N LEU A 177 -12.49 3.31 -15.32
CA LEU A 177 -11.35 2.42 -15.08
C LEU A 177 -11.81 0.98 -14.83
N LYS A 178 -12.89 0.79 -14.06
CA LYS A 178 -13.46 -0.53 -13.80
C LYS A 178 -14.07 -1.16 -15.04
N GLU A 179 -14.70 -0.39 -15.93
CA GLU A 179 -15.18 -0.88 -17.22
C GLU A 179 -14.02 -1.34 -18.11
N LYS A 180 -12.91 -0.60 -18.14
CA LYS A 180 -11.77 -0.85 -19.04
C LYS A 180 -10.87 -1.99 -18.56
N PHE A 181 -10.61 -2.06 -17.26
CA PHE A 181 -9.56 -2.91 -16.69
C PHE A 181 -10.08 -3.94 -15.67
N GLY A 182 -11.34 -3.83 -15.24
CA GLY A 182 -11.97 -4.77 -14.32
C GLY A 182 -11.16 -4.98 -13.03
N ASN A 183 -10.80 -6.24 -12.76
CA ASN A 183 -10.06 -6.64 -11.56
C ASN A 183 -8.54 -6.52 -11.70
N ASP A 184 -8.02 -6.19 -12.88
CA ASP A 184 -6.57 -6.02 -13.10
C ASP A 184 -6.07 -4.67 -12.55
N ILE A 185 -6.97 -3.80 -12.10
CA ILE A 185 -6.66 -2.51 -11.47
C ILE A 185 -7.34 -2.38 -10.11
N VAL A 186 -6.57 -1.90 -9.12
CA VAL A 186 -7.07 -1.48 -7.81
C VAL A 186 -7.23 0.04 -7.81
N VAL A 187 -8.45 0.50 -7.56
CA VAL A 187 -8.84 1.91 -7.54
C VAL A 187 -9.04 2.34 -6.10
N TYR A 188 -8.14 3.21 -5.65
CA TYR A 188 -8.25 3.98 -4.43
C TYR A 188 -8.93 5.32 -4.75
N THR A 189 -9.71 5.83 -3.80
CA THR A 189 -10.39 7.12 -3.93
C THR A 189 -10.19 7.96 -2.69
N ASP A 190 -10.15 9.27 -2.87
CA ASP A 190 -10.12 10.21 -1.76
C ASP A 190 -11.53 10.49 -1.23
N VAL A 191 -11.70 10.50 0.10
CA VAL A 191 -12.95 10.87 0.78
C VAL A 191 -12.66 12.09 1.66
N ALA A 192 -12.87 13.27 1.06
CA ALA A 192 -12.80 14.58 1.68
C ALA A 192 -13.63 15.58 0.86
N LEU A 193 -14.00 16.72 1.46
CA LEU A 193 -14.85 17.72 0.82
C LEU A 193 -14.06 18.85 0.13
N ASP A 194 -12.75 18.99 0.34
CA ASP A 194 -11.96 20.12 -0.17
C ASP A 194 -11.94 20.28 -1.70
N PRO A 195 -12.03 19.23 -2.55
CA PRO A 195 -12.12 19.43 -3.98
C PRO A 195 -13.46 20.05 -4.41
N TYR A 196 -14.49 19.92 -3.57
CA TYR A 196 -15.89 20.26 -3.84
C TYR A 196 -16.37 21.46 -3.01
N ASN A 197 -15.64 21.82 -1.96
CA ASN A 197 -15.93 22.94 -1.09
C ASN A 197 -15.47 24.25 -1.76
N SER A 198 -16.33 25.27 -1.77
CA SER A 198 -16.03 26.58 -2.37
C SER A 198 -14.87 27.31 -1.70
N ASP A 199 -14.67 27.07 -0.40
CA ASP A 199 -13.61 27.66 0.41
C ASP A 199 -12.37 26.74 0.51
N GLY A 200 -12.47 25.50 0.01
CA GLY A 200 -11.39 24.52 -0.02
C GLY A 200 -11.10 23.84 1.33
N HIS A 201 -12.07 23.81 2.24
CA HIS A 201 -11.98 23.05 3.48
C HIS A 201 -12.48 21.61 3.31
N ASP A 202 -11.82 20.67 4.00
CA ASP A 202 -12.14 19.23 3.99
C ASP A 202 -13.52 18.92 4.60
N GLY A 203 -14.15 19.90 5.26
CA GLY A 203 -15.45 19.78 5.90
C GLY A 203 -16.32 21.03 5.76
N ILE A 204 -17.57 20.92 6.20
CA ILE A 204 -18.56 21.99 6.16
C ILE A 204 -18.20 23.06 7.19
N VAL A 205 -18.10 24.32 6.76
CA VAL A 205 -17.76 25.44 7.64
C VAL A 205 -19.02 26.17 8.08
N SER A 206 -19.19 26.35 9.40
CA SER A 206 -20.27 27.16 9.97
C SER A 206 -20.04 28.67 9.80
N ASP A 207 -21.09 29.47 10.00
CA ASP A 207 -21.00 30.94 10.00
C ASP A 207 -19.98 31.50 11.01
N ALA A 208 -19.64 30.73 12.05
CA ALA A 208 -18.64 31.08 13.05
C ALA A 208 -17.20 30.73 12.64
N GLY A 209 -16.99 30.14 11.45
CA GLY A 209 -15.67 29.71 10.96
C GLY A 209 -15.19 28.37 11.53
N VAL A 210 -16.09 27.57 12.11
CA VAL A 210 -15.77 26.25 12.67
C VAL A 210 -16.16 25.16 11.68
N ILE A 211 -15.24 24.22 11.41
CA ILE A 211 -15.53 23.00 10.64
C ILE A 211 -16.43 22.08 11.49
N LEU A 212 -17.59 21.76 10.96
CA LEU A 212 -18.63 20.97 11.63
C LEU A 212 -18.34 19.47 11.47
N ASN A 213 -17.97 18.80 12.57
CA ASN A 213 -17.50 17.41 12.53
C ASN A 213 -18.56 16.42 12.03
N ASP A 214 -19.70 16.35 12.72
CA ASP A 214 -20.69 15.29 12.48
C ASP A 214 -21.47 15.52 11.17
N GLU A 215 -21.75 16.77 10.84
CA GLU A 215 -22.34 17.19 9.58
C GLU A 215 -21.43 16.87 8.39
N THR A 216 -20.12 17.06 8.55
CA THR A 216 -19.13 16.65 7.54
C THR A 216 -19.13 15.13 7.39
N ILE A 217 -19.07 14.38 8.50
CA ILE A 217 -19.10 12.91 8.47
C ILE A 217 -20.31 12.37 7.72
N HIS A 218 -21.49 12.97 7.89
CA HIS A 218 -22.70 12.58 7.15
C HIS A 218 -22.51 12.69 5.63
N TYR A 219 -21.79 13.69 5.15
CA TYR A 219 -21.49 13.86 3.73
C TYR A 219 -20.39 12.91 3.26
N LEU A 220 -19.36 12.67 4.08
CA LEU A 220 -18.30 11.71 3.79
C LEU A 220 -18.84 10.27 3.68
N GLN A 221 -19.83 9.89 4.50
CA GLN A 221 -20.54 8.61 4.37
C GLN A 221 -21.20 8.48 3.00
N LYS A 222 -21.89 9.52 2.52
CA LYS A 222 -22.51 9.53 1.18
C LYS A 222 -21.47 9.47 0.08
N GLN A 223 -20.37 10.20 0.20
CA GLN A 223 -19.26 10.20 -0.75
C GLN A 223 -18.65 8.81 -0.87
N ALA A 224 -18.28 8.18 0.25
CA ALA A 224 -17.71 6.84 0.28
C ALA A 224 -18.65 5.80 -0.37
N VAL A 225 -19.95 5.83 -0.03
CA VAL A 225 -20.95 4.95 -0.65
C VAL A 225 -21.09 5.21 -2.15
N SER A 226 -21.07 6.47 -2.59
CA SER A 226 -21.16 6.79 -4.02
C SER A 226 -19.95 6.29 -4.81
N GLN A 227 -18.74 6.37 -4.23
CA GLN A 227 -17.51 5.86 -4.81
C GLN A 227 -17.49 4.33 -4.84
N ALA A 228 -17.97 3.67 -3.78
CA ALA A 228 -18.14 2.22 -3.73
C ALA A 228 -19.12 1.72 -4.80
N ARG A 229 -20.25 2.42 -5.00
CA ARG A 229 -21.21 2.13 -6.09
C ARG A 229 -20.59 2.26 -7.47
N ALA A 230 -19.68 3.22 -7.65
CA ALA A 230 -18.92 3.39 -8.90
C ALA A 230 -17.86 2.30 -9.12
N GLY A 231 -17.53 1.53 -8.08
CA GLY A 231 -16.60 0.39 -8.14
C GLY A 231 -15.24 0.64 -7.49
N ALA A 232 -15.09 1.60 -6.58
CA ALA A 232 -13.84 1.77 -5.83
C ALA A 232 -13.54 0.51 -4.99
N ASP A 233 -12.28 0.07 -4.96
CA ASP A 233 -11.84 -1.05 -4.12
C ASP A 233 -11.47 -0.58 -2.71
N CYS A 234 -10.98 0.65 -2.61
CA CYS A 234 -10.58 1.28 -1.36
C CYS A 234 -11.02 2.75 -1.35
N VAL A 235 -11.75 3.15 -0.32
CA VAL A 235 -12.00 4.57 -0.03
C VAL A 235 -10.98 5.04 1.01
N SER A 236 -10.38 6.20 0.84
CA SER A 236 -9.27 6.69 1.68
C SER A 236 -9.64 8.03 2.32
N PRO A 237 -10.26 8.03 3.53
CA PRO A 237 -10.70 9.27 4.19
C PRO A 237 -9.51 10.10 4.67
N SER A 238 -9.32 11.27 4.05
CA SER A 238 -8.22 12.20 4.32
C SER A 238 -8.67 13.44 5.12
N ASP A 239 -9.98 13.56 5.37
CA ASP A 239 -10.70 14.68 5.99
C ASP A 239 -10.36 14.98 7.46
N MET A 240 -9.77 14.01 8.16
CA MET A 240 -9.37 14.12 9.57
C MET A 240 -10.50 14.39 10.59
N MET A 241 -11.78 14.20 10.26
CA MET A 241 -12.88 14.30 11.22
C MET A 241 -12.81 13.20 12.31
N ASP A 242 -13.29 13.52 13.50
CA ASP A 242 -13.31 12.59 14.63
C ASP A 242 -14.42 11.54 14.44
N GLY A 243 -14.03 10.27 14.35
CA GLY A 243 -14.97 9.15 14.24
C GLY A 243 -15.36 8.75 12.81
N ARG A 244 -14.90 9.47 11.77
CA ARG A 244 -15.31 9.21 10.37
C ARG A 244 -15.10 7.77 9.90
N VAL A 245 -14.00 7.11 10.30
CA VAL A 245 -13.68 5.75 9.84
C VAL A 245 -14.79 4.76 10.24
N ALA A 246 -15.26 4.84 11.48
CA ALA A 246 -16.33 3.97 11.95
C ALA A 246 -17.65 4.28 11.23
N ALA A 247 -17.99 5.56 11.09
CA ALA A 247 -19.21 5.99 10.41
C ALA A 247 -19.22 5.58 8.92
N ILE A 248 -18.10 5.73 8.21
CA ILE A 248 -17.96 5.30 6.82
C ILE A 248 -18.09 3.78 6.70
N ARG A 249 -17.48 3.01 7.60
CA ARG A 249 -17.63 1.55 7.64
C ARG A 249 -19.09 1.14 7.81
N GLU A 250 -19.81 1.74 8.77
CA GLU A 250 -21.22 1.47 9.00
C GLU A 250 -22.08 1.77 7.76
N ALA A 251 -21.81 2.89 7.08
CA ALA A 251 -22.54 3.27 5.87
C ALA A 251 -22.28 2.30 4.70
N LEU A 252 -21.01 1.91 4.48
CA LEU A 252 -20.66 0.92 3.46
C LEU A 252 -21.30 -0.44 3.76
N ASP A 253 -21.29 -0.90 5.01
CA ASP A 253 -21.92 -2.17 5.42
C ASP A 253 -23.43 -2.15 5.23
N ALA A 254 -24.09 -1.05 5.58
CA ALA A 254 -25.54 -0.89 5.42
C ALA A 254 -25.99 -1.00 3.96
N GLU A 255 -25.11 -0.64 3.02
CA GLU A 255 -25.34 -0.68 1.57
C GLU A 255 -24.79 -1.96 0.91
N GLY A 256 -24.23 -2.90 1.70
CA GLY A 256 -23.72 -4.18 1.22
C GLY A 256 -22.31 -4.14 0.65
N PHE A 257 -21.58 -3.05 0.79
CA PHE A 257 -20.18 -2.89 0.35
C PHE A 257 -19.18 -3.40 1.42
N THR A 258 -19.36 -4.64 1.88
CA THR A 258 -18.59 -5.22 2.99
C THR A 258 -17.11 -5.44 2.67
N ASP A 259 -16.78 -5.62 1.39
CA ASP A 259 -15.42 -5.92 0.93
C ASP A 259 -14.62 -4.68 0.53
N VAL A 260 -15.24 -3.49 0.50
CA VAL A 260 -14.55 -2.23 0.20
C VAL A 260 -13.66 -1.85 1.39
N SER A 261 -12.39 -1.57 1.10
CA SER A 261 -11.38 -1.19 2.10
C SER A 261 -11.51 0.28 2.51
N ILE A 262 -11.07 0.60 3.73
CA ILE A 262 -10.92 1.96 4.29
C ILE A 262 -9.49 2.14 4.79
#